data_AF-A0A533XPX1-F1
#
_entry.id   AF-A0A533XPX1-F1
#
_cell.length_a   1.000
_cell.length_b   1.000
_cell.length_c   1.000
_cell.angle_alpha   90.00
_cell.angle_beta   90.00
_cell.angle_gamma   90.00
#
_symmetry.space_group_name_H-M   'P 1'
#
loop_
_entity.id
_entity.type
_entity.pdbx_description
1 polymer ?
#
loop_
_entity_poly.entity_id
_entity_poly.type
_entity_poly.pdbx_seq_one_letter_code
_entity_poly.pdbx_strand_id
1 'polypeptide(L)' 'MTPLSSYMILSAIVFVTGVVGVLIRRNIIMILLSIELMLNATN' A
#
# COMPACT_ATOMS: atom_id res chain seq x y z
N MET A 1 23.69 -3.69 10.15
CA MET A 1 23.21 -3.90 8.76
C MET A 1 21.74 -4.26 8.84
N THR A 2 20.88 -3.29 8.57
CA THR A 2 19.42 -3.41 8.66
C THR A 2 18.92 -4.45 7.65
N PRO A 3 18.07 -5.42 8.03
CA PRO A 3 17.62 -6.44 7.12
C PRO A 3 16.73 -5.81 6.05
N LEU A 4 17.26 -5.64 4.83
CA LEU A 4 16.50 -5.18 3.65
C LEU A 4 15.20 -6.00 3.47
N SER A 5 15.25 -7.30 3.79
CA SER A 5 14.10 -8.20 3.72
C SER A 5 12.94 -7.75 4.61
N SER A 6 13.19 -7.21 5.81
CA SER A 6 12.12 -6.75 6.70
C SER A 6 11.43 -5.50 6.14
N TYR A 7 12.18 -4.61 5.49
CA TYR A 7 11.62 -3.42 4.85
C TYR A 7 10.75 -3.79 3.63
N MET A 8 11.23 -4.72 2.78
CA MET A 8 10.47 -5.22 1.64
C MET A 8 9.17 -5.91 2.07
N ILE A 9 9.20 -6.71 3.14
CA ILE A 9 8.01 -7.39 3.67
C ILE A 9 7.00 -6.35 4.19
N LEU A 10 7.47 -5.33 4.92
CA LEU A 10 6.60 -4.27 5.44
C LEU A 10 5.93 -3.51 4.29
N SER A 11 6.70 -3.09 3.28
CA SER A 11 6.18 -2.44 2.07
C SER A 11 5.18 -3.31 1.31
N ALA A 12 5.44 -4.61 1.19
CA ALA A 12 4.51 -5.54 0.54
C ALA A 12 3.16 -5.63 1.28
N ILE A 13 3.18 -5.66 2.62
CA ILE A 13 1.96 -5.69 3.44
C ILE A 13 1.15 -4.41 3.26
N VAL A 14 1.81 -3.25 3.28
CA VAL A 14 1.16 -1.94 3.09
C VAL A 14 0.58 -1.83 1.67
N PHE A 15 1.31 -2.29 0.66
CA PHE A 15 0.85 -2.30 -0.73
C PHE A 15 -0.40 -3.17 -0.91
N VAL A 16 -0.40 -4.41 -0.40
CA VAL A 16 -1.57 -5.31 -0.47
C VAL A 16 -2.77 -4.72 0.26
N THR A 17 -2.56 -4.05 1.39
CA THR A 17 -3.63 -3.34 2.12
C THR A 17 -4.24 -2.22 1.27
N GLY A 18 -3.40 -1.46 0.53
CA GLY A 18 -3.85 -0.50 -0.46
C GLY A 18 -4.69 -1.15 -1.58
N VAL A 19 -4.26 -2.31 -2.09
CA VAL A 19 -4.96 -3.05 -3.19
C VAL A 19 -6.35 -3.49 -2.73
N VAL A 20 -6.45 -4.04 -1.53
CA VAL A 20 -7.73 -4.41 -0.91
C VAL A 20 -8.62 -3.17 -0.73
N GLY A 21 -8.04 -2.04 -0.33
CA GLY A 21 -8.74 -0.75 -0.24
C GLY A 21 -9.35 -0.29 -1.57
N VAL A 22 -8.61 -0.42 -2.67
CA VAL A 22 -9.10 -0.06 -4.02
C VAL A 22 -10.24 -0.97 -4.47
N LEU A 23 -10.15 -2.28 -4.23
CA LEU A 23 -11.14 -3.26 -4.69
C LEU A 23 -12.49 -3.17 -3.97
N ILE A 24 -12.49 -2.83 -2.67
CA ILE A 24 -13.71 -2.84 -1.84
C ILE A 24 -14.51 -1.52 -1.94
N ARG A 25 -13.84 -0.41 -2.25
CA ARG A 25 -14.41 0.94 -2.07
C ARG A 25 -14.98 1.47 -3.40
N ARG A 26 -16.28 1.80 -3.43
CA ARG A 26 -16.93 2.46 -4.58
C ARG A 26 -16.76 3.99 -4.61
N ASN A 27 -16.13 4.59 -3.59
CA ASN A 27 -15.94 6.04 -3.51
C ASN A 27 -14.59 6.45 -4.11
N ILE A 28 -14.61 7.33 -5.11
CA ILE A 28 -13.42 7.82 -5.83
C ILE A 28 -12.36 8.42 -4.89
N ILE A 29 -12.78 9.16 -3.85
CA ILE A 29 -11.84 9.75 -2.89
C ILE A 29 -11.06 8.67 -2.14
N MET A 30 -11.70 7.56 -1.79
CA MET A 30 -11.01 6.47 -1.08
C MET A 30 -10.16 5.61 -2.01
N ILE A 31 -10.50 5.53 -3.30
CA ILE A 31 -9.65 4.93 -4.31
C ILE A 31 -8.35 5.76 -4.44
N LEU A 32 -8.45 7.09 -4.56
CA LEU A 32 -7.29 7.99 -4.62
C LEU A 32 -6.41 7.89 -3.37
N LEU A 33 -7.01 7.90 -2.17
CA LEU A 33 -6.28 7.72 -0.91
C LEU A 33 -5.54 6.36 -0.87
N SER A 34 -6.15 5.29 -1.37
CA SER A 34 -5.53 3.98 -1.42
C SER A 34 -4.36 3.93 -2.41
N ILE A 35 -4.43 4.70 -3.51
CA ILE A 35 -3.34 4.85 -4.49
C ILE A 35 -2.16 5.61 -3.89
N GLU A 36 -2.40 6.71 -3.15
CA GLU A 36 -1.32 7.40 -2.40
C GLU A 36 -0.64 6.45 -1.41
N LEU A 37 -1.41 5.61 -0.72
CA LEU A 37 -0.91 4.63 0.23
C LEU A 37 -0.04 3.55 -0.44
N MET A 38 -0.43 3.08 -1.64
CA MET A 38 0.39 2.17 -2.46
C MET A 38 1.70 2.81 -2.91
N LEU A 39 1.66 4.06 -3.36
CA LEU A 39 2.85 4.79 -3.81
C LEU A 39 3.84 5.01 -2.66
N ASN A 40 3.33 5.33 -1.47
CA ASN A 40 4.14 5.46 -0.25
C ASN A 40 4.78 4.12 0.16
N ALA A 41 4.07 3.00 -0.03
CA ALA A 41 4.65 1.68 0.24
C ALA A 41 5.86 1.34 -0.66
N THR A 42 5.92 1.90 -1.88
CA THR A 42 7.02 1.66 -2.84
C THR A 42 8.16 2.66 -2.77
N ASN A 43 7.99 3.77 -2.03
CA ASN A 43 8.94 4.87 -1.95
C ASN A 43 9.68 4.88 -0.62
#